data_AF-A0A0C2VIX0-F1
#
_entry.id   AF-A0A0C2VIX0-F1
#
_cell.length_a   1.000
_cell.length_b   1.000
_cell.length_c   1.000
_cell.angle_alpha   90.00
_cell.angle_beta   90.00
_cell.angle_gamma   90.00
#
_symmetry.space_group_name_H-M   'P 1'
#
loop_
_entity.id
_entity.type
_entity.pdbx_description
1 polymer ?
#
loop_
_entity_poly.entity_id
_entity_poly.type
_entity_poly.pdbx_seq_one_letter_code
_entity_poly.pdbx_strand_id
1 'polypeptide(L)'
;MNQEDVKFRFDVLEVSKSDRGYMITVLVQVRWLKEVVYEGPVEISMNDIGIFPSPAHIAAATPYKGVRGKLGAELKRYIKIQKKFIPELAE
;
A
#
# COMPACT_ATOMS: atom_id res chain seq x y z
N MET A 1 -10.46 -12.56 11.84
CA MET A 1 -9.10 -11.99 11.82
C MET A 1 -9.08 -10.73 12.68
N ASN A 2 -8.40 -10.76 13.82
CA ASN A 2 -8.25 -9.60 14.70
C ASN A 2 -7.25 -8.61 14.10
N GLN A 3 -7.52 -7.32 14.21
CA GLN A 3 -6.70 -6.27 13.62
C GLN A 3 -5.28 -6.22 14.20
N GLU A 4 -5.10 -6.60 15.47
CA GLU A 4 -3.83 -6.54 16.18
C GLU A 4 -2.83 -7.61 15.70
N ASP A 5 -3.32 -8.81 15.40
CA ASP A 5 -2.50 -9.94 14.95
C ASP A 5 -2.04 -9.86 13.49
N VAL A 6 -2.58 -8.89 12.74
CA VAL A 6 -2.26 -8.72 11.32
C VAL A 6 -0.98 -7.89 11.15
N LYS A 7 -0.06 -8.45 10.38
CA LYS A 7 1.18 -7.80 9.95
C LYS A 7 1.16 -7.58 8.45
N PHE A 8 1.78 -6.48 8.02
CA PHE A 8 1.92 -6.15 6.60
C PHE A 8 3.39 -6.07 6.23
N ARG A 9 3.70 -6.49 5.00
CA ARG A 9 4.98 -6.24 4.34
C ARG A 9 4.70 -5.57 3.00
N PHE A 10 5.55 -4.61 2.65
CA PHE A 10 5.40 -3.78 1.47
C PHE A 10 6.73 -3.74 0.73
N ASP A 11 6.68 -3.98 -0.57
CA ASP A 11 7.82 -3.87 -1.47
C ASP A 11 7.36 -3.09 -2.72
N VAL A 12 8.02 -1.97 -3.03
CA VAL A 12 7.70 -1.16 -4.22
C VAL A 12 8.16 -1.94 -5.45
N LEU A 13 7.25 -2.18 -6.38
CA LEU A 13 7.52 -2.88 -7.63
C LEU A 13 7.82 -1.92 -8.78
N GLU A 14 7.00 -0.89 -8.91
CA GLU A 14 7.08 0.04 -10.04
C GLU A 14 6.60 1.43 -9.61
N VAL A 15 7.24 2.45 -10.19
CA VAL A 15 6.85 3.85 -10.07
C VAL A 15 6.77 4.42 -11.48
N SER A 16 5.61 4.97 -11.82
CA SER A 16 5.34 5.57 -13.12
C SER A 16 4.82 6.99 -12.92
N LYS A 17 5.22 7.91 -13.80
CA LYS A 17 4.71 9.27 -13.83
C LYS A 17 3.39 9.30 -14.60
N SER A 18 2.42 10.05 -14.08
CA SER A 18 1.10 10.27 -14.68
C SER A 18 0.83 11.77 -14.78
N ASP A 19 -0.18 12.16 -15.54
CA ASP A 19 -0.56 13.58 -15.72
C ASP A 19 -0.87 14.30 -14.40
N ARG A 20 -1.27 13.55 -13.37
CA ARG A 20 -1.70 14.09 -12.06
C ARG A 20 -0.73 13.80 -10.92
N GLY A 21 0.47 13.29 -11.20
CA GLY A 21 1.45 12.89 -10.19
C GLY A 21 2.06 11.54 -10.51
N TYR A 22 2.05 10.59 -9.57
CA TYR A 22 2.67 9.29 -9.71
C TYR A 22 1.69 8.15 -9.48
N MET A 23 1.85 7.08 -10.24
CA MET A 23 1.22 5.79 -9.98
C MET A 23 2.30 4.82 -9.50
N ILE A 24 2.08 4.27 -8.31
CA ILE A 24 3.03 3.40 -7.61
C ILE A 24 2.37 2.04 -7.42
N THR A 25 3.05 0.98 -7.85
CA THR A 25 2.64 -0.39 -7.64
C THR A 25 3.42 -0.98 -6.48
N VAL A 26 2.72 -1.42 -5.43
CA VAL A 26 3.34 -2.01 -4.24
C VAL A 26 2.89 -3.45 -4.07
N LEU A 27 3.82 -4.38 -3.98
CA LEU A 27 3.53 -5.73 -3.53
C LEU A 27 3.17 -5.69 -2.04
N VAL A 28 1.98 -6.20 -1.71
CA VAL A 28 1.49 -6.27 -0.34
C VAL A 28 1.40 -7.72 0.06
N GLN A 29 2.06 -8.07 1.17
CA GLN A 29 1.81 -9.33 1.88
C GLN A 29 1.03 -9.03 3.16
N VAL A 30 -0.13 -9.67 3.32
CA VAL A 30 -0.90 -9.67 4.57
C VAL A 30 -0.63 -10.98 5.29
N ARG A 31 -0.15 -10.90 6.53
CA ARG A 31 0.10 -12.06 7.38
C ARG A 31 -0.81 -12.06 8.59
N TRP A 32 -1.40 -13.22 8.89
CA TRP A 32 -2.18 -13.46 10.10
C TRP A 32 -1.65 -14.71 10.80
N LEU A 33 -1.33 -14.61 12.09
CA LEU A 33 -0.81 -15.72 12.90
C LEU A 33 0.36 -16.48 12.24
N LYS A 34 1.25 -15.76 11.54
CA LYS A 34 2.43 -16.22 10.77
C LYS A 34 2.13 -16.76 9.36
N GLU A 35 0.88 -16.99 9.01
CA GLU A 35 0.51 -17.41 7.66
C GLU A 35 0.33 -16.20 6.73
N VAL A 36 0.76 -16.34 5.48
CA VAL A 36 0.48 -15.36 4.43
C VAL A 36 -0.93 -15.63 3.93
N VAL A 37 -1.87 -14.74 4.26
CA VAL A 37 -3.29 -14.87 3.88
C VAL A 37 -3.62 -14.11 2.59
N TYR A 38 -2.73 -13.22 2.18
CA TYR A 38 -2.81 -12.53 0.91
C TYR A 38 -1.42 -12.07 0.46
N GLU A 39 -1.17 -12.17 -0.84
CA GLU A 39 -0.02 -11.58 -1.50
C GLU A 39 -0.48 -11.08 -2.87
N GLY A 40 -0.25 -9.79 -3.15
CA GLY A 40 -0.65 -9.21 -4.42
C GLY A 40 -0.34 -7.73 -4.56
N PRO A 41 -0.41 -7.20 -5.79
CA PRO A 41 -0.11 -5.80 -6.07
C PRO A 41 -1.26 -4.88 -5.63
N VAL A 42 -0.90 -3.78 -4.98
CA VAL A 42 -1.79 -2.66 -4.67
C VAL A 42 -1.30 -1.43 -5.41
N GLU A 43 -2.17 -0.87 -6.23
CA GLU A 43 -1.92 0.40 -6.91
C GLU A 43 -2.17 1.57 -5.97
N ILE A 44 -1.33 2.58 -6.07
CA ILE A 44 -1.37 3.77 -5.24
C ILE A 44 -1.15 4.98 -6.14
N SER A 45 -2.13 5.90 -6.15
CA SER A 45 -1.96 7.20 -6.75
C SER A 45 -1.36 8.16 -5.73
N MET A 46 -0.33 8.91 -6.11
CA MET A 46 0.26 9.96 -5.31
C MET A 46 0.31 11.26 -6.09
N ASN A 47 -0.12 12.34 -5.45
CA ASN A 47 -0.07 13.69 -6.01
C ASN A 47 0.18 14.72 -4.91
N ASP A 48 0.13 16.01 -5.26
CA ASP A 48 0.39 17.12 -4.33
C ASP A 48 -0.60 17.18 -3.15
N ILE A 49 -1.80 16.60 -3.32
CA ILE A 49 -2.83 16.53 -2.28
C ILE A 49 -2.51 15.40 -1.29
N GLY A 50 -2.00 14.26 -1.78
CA GLY A 50 -1.66 13.15 -0.90
C GLY A 50 -1.45 11.80 -1.58
N ILE A 51 -1.57 10.75 -0.77
CA ILE A 51 -1.34 9.35 -1.16
C ILE A 51 -2.66 8.59 -1.05
N PHE A 52 -3.07 7.96 -2.14
CA PHE A 52 -4.37 7.34 -2.34
C PHE A 52 -4.22 5.89 -2.83
N PRO A 53 -4.12 4.92 -1.92
CA PRO A 53 -4.18 3.50 -2.28
C PRO A 53 -5.53 3.14 -2.90
N SER A 54 -5.52 2.28 -3.91
CA SER A 54 -6.73 1.80 -4.60
C SER A 54 -7.68 1.10 -3.61
N PRO A 55 -8.91 1.62 -3.41
CA PRO A 55 -9.89 0.98 -2.53
C PRO A 55 -10.26 -0.42 -2.98
N ALA A 56 -10.29 -0.66 -4.30
CA ALA A 56 -10.57 -1.97 -4.87
C ALA A 56 -9.49 -2.99 -4.50
N HIS A 57 -8.21 -2.61 -4.61
CA HIS A 57 -7.11 -3.53 -4.28
C HIS A 57 -7.04 -3.77 -2.76
N ILE A 58 -7.28 -2.75 -1.93
CA ILE A 58 -7.41 -2.93 -0.47
C ILE A 58 -8.56 -3.89 -0.13
N ALA A 59 -9.69 -3.78 -0.82
CA ALA A 59 -10.84 -4.65 -0.59
C ALA A 59 -10.55 -6.10 -1.01
N ALA A 60 -9.76 -6.30 -2.07
CA ALA A 60 -9.29 -7.61 -2.52
C ALA A 60 -8.25 -8.23 -1.57
N ALA A 61 -7.39 -7.41 -0.96
CA ALA A 61 -6.35 -7.87 -0.04
C ALA A 61 -6.91 -8.47 1.27
N THR A 62 -8.10 -8.05 1.69
CA THR A 62 -8.74 -8.60 2.89
C THR A 62 -10.25 -8.36 2.93
N PRO A 63 -11.07 -9.34 3.32
CA PRO A 63 -12.51 -9.15 3.49
C PRO A 63 -12.87 -8.35 4.76
N TYR A 64 -11.94 -8.21 5.72
CA TYR A 64 -12.24 -7.66 7.04
C TYR A 64 -12.09 -6.13 7.09
N LYS A 65 -13.20 -5.42 7.35
CA LYS A 65 -13.26 -3.94 7.35
C LYS A 65 -12.19 -3.26 8.22
N GLY A 66 -11.95 -3.73 9.44
CA GLY A 66 -10.94 -3.15 10.33
C GLY A 66 -9.51 -3.29 9.78
N VAL A 67 -9.23 -4.42 9.12
CA VAL A 67 -7.92 -4.67 8.50
C VAL A 67 -7.73 -3.80 7.26
N ARG A 68 -8.78 -3.57 6.46
CA ARG A 68 -8.72 -2.64 5.31
C ARG A 68 -8.28 -1.24 5.73
N GLY A 69 -8.86 -0.71 6.81
CA GLY A 69 -8.49 0.60 7.36
C GLY A 69 -7.04 0.64 7.81
N LYS A 70 -6.59 -0.38 8.56
CA LYS A 70 -5.19 -0.52 9.00
C LYS A 70 -4.22 -0.60 7.81
N LEU A 71 -4.53 -1.44 6.81
CA LEU A 71 -3.72 -1.63 5.61
C LEU A 71 -3.55 -0.32 4.84
N GLY A 72 -4.65 0.41 4.60
CA GLY A 72 -4.60 1.68 3.90
C GLY A 72 -3.77 2.74 4.64
N ALA A 73 -3.87 2.80 5.97
CA ALA A 73 -3.08 3.72 6.79
C ALA A 73 -1.58 3.38 6.74
N GLU A 74 -1.23 2.11 6.88
CA GLU A 74 0.16 1.63 6.86
C GLU A 74 0.80 1.80 5.47
N LEU A 75 0.05 1.55 4.38
CA LEU A 75 0.51 1.81 3.01
C LEU A 75 0.85 3.29 2.78
N LYS A 76 -0.04 4.20 3.22
CA LYS A 76 0.22 5.65 3.13
C LYS A 76 1.46 6.04 3.92
N ARG A 77 1.65 5.48 5.12
CA ARG A 77 2.82 5.73 5.95
C ARG A 77 4.10 5.24 5.29
N TYR A 78 4.07 4.04 4.72
CA TYR A 78 5.18 3.44 3.99
C TYR A 78 5.60 4.30 2.80
N ILE A 79 4.68 4.64 1.89
CA ILE A 79 4.97 5.49 0.72
C ILE A 79 5.46 6.87 1.13
N LYS A 80 4.88 7.47 2.18
CA LYS A 80 5.32 8.78 2.70
C LYS A 80 6.78 8.79 3.16
N ILE A 81 7.29 7.67 3.67
CA ILE A 81 8.71 7.52 4.04
C ILE A 81 9.53 7.23 2.78
N GLN A 82 9.08 6.30 1.95
CA GLN A 82 9.80 5.84 0.76
C GLN A 82 10.01 6.92 -0.29
N LYS A 83 9.12 7.91 -0.40
CA LYS A 83 9.29 9.02 -1.36
C LYS A 83 10.62 9.77 -1.25
N LYS A 84 11.27 9.72 -0.06
CA LYS A 84 12.59 10.33 0.16
C LYS A 84 13.74 9.52 -0.43
N PHE A 85 13.50 8.26 -0.74
CA PHE A 85 14.49 7.27 -1.14
C PHE A 85 14.26 6.74 -2.55
N ILE A 86 13.09 7.01 -3.14
CA ILE A 86 12.75 6.69 -4.53
C ILE A 86 13.20 7.87 -5.39
N PRO A 87 14.25 7.73 -6.22
CA PRO A 87 14.79 8.82 -7.03
C PRO A 87 13.73 9.50 -7.91
N GLU A 88 12.81 8.71 -8.48
CA GLU A 88 11.72 9.16 -9.35
C GLU A 88 10.70 10.05 -8.61
N LEU A 89 10.69 10.04 -7.28
CA LEU A 89 9.78 10.81 -6.43
C LEU A 89 10.48 11.93 -5.64
N ALA A 90 11.82 12.04 -5.76
CA ALA A 90 12.64 12.95 -4.98
C ALA A 90 12.84 14.34 -5.61
N GLU A 91 12.12 14.64 -6.71
CA GLU A 91 12.05 15.96 -7.35
C GLU A 91 11.21 16.97 -6.56
#